data_AF-A0A3S3SUB0-F1
#
_entry.id   AF-A0A3S3SUB0-F1
#
_cell.length_a   1.000
_cell.length_b   1.000
_cell.length_c   1.000
_cell.angle_alpha   90.00
_cell.angle_beta   90.00
_cell.angle_gamma   90.00
#
_symmetry.space_group_name_H-M   'P 1'
#
loop_
_entity.id
_entity.type
_entity.pdbx_description
1 polymer ?
#
loop_
_entity_poly.entity_id
_entity_poly.type
_entity_poly.pdbx_seq_one_letter_code
_entity_poly.pdbx_strand_id
1 'polypeptide(L)'
;MSLRCLTIALLCLIGSNVSAQIKLTSGQYTTQDGYYTVTINFTDKELTLIEPNRTSVYHKLEGNVFQFIHPTNKIDYRIEVTSPTTIQTFKPGANNSRYTLTLSGRDATASNDQFNTYFALAEKYKAKMLSDQKDAQLWSFCAAAAMARSSMNEEGFKEYAAKVASSIKLIAINKTKCPCEDAIPMDIWNGAK
;
A
#
# COMPACT_ATOMS: atom_id res chain seq x y z
N MET A 1 -49.91 -48.45 32.37
CA MET A 1 -50.24 -47.56 31.21
C MET A 1 -50.70 -46.24 31.81
N SER A 2 -50.15 -45.06 31.55
CA SER A 2 -49.40 -44.55 30.40
C SER A 2 -48.59 -43.33 30.88
N LEU A 3 -47.27 -43.47 30.94
CA LEU A 3 -46.29 -42.40 31.15
C LEU A 3 -46.11 -41.71 29.79
N ARG A 4 -46.77 -40.58 29.54
CA ARG A 4 -46.70 -39.89 28.25
C ARG A 4 -46.49 -38.39 28.40
N CYS A 5 -45.44 -37.94 27.69
CA CYS A 5 -45.37 -36.66 27.00
C CYS A 5 -45.15 -35.39 27.82
N LEU A 6 -44.03 -35.27 28.53
CA LEU A 6 -43.58 -33.94 28.97
C LEU A 6 -42.05 -33.79 29.06
N THR A 7 -41.29 -34.08 28.00
CA THR A 7 -39.83 -33.81 28.03
C THR A 7 -39.12 -33.77 26.66
N ILE A 8 -39.67 -33.18 25.60
CA ILE A 8 -38.88 -32.97 24.35
C ILE A 8 -39.26 -31.65 23.68
N ALA A 9 -38.80 -30.52 24.21
CA ALA A 9 -38.94 -29.21 23.54
C ALA A 9 -37.83 -28.19 23.92
N LEU A 10 -36.61 -28.62 24.26
CA LEU A 10 -35.57 -27.68 24.70
C LEU A 10 -34.13 -27.96 24.23
N LEU A 11 -33.93 -28.66 23.11
CA LEU A 11 -32.56 -28.87 22.60
C LEU A 11 -32.51 -28.80 21.07
N CYS A 12 -32.52 -27.59 20.51
CA CYS A 12 -32.02 -27.32 19.15
C CYS A 12 -31.73 -25.82 18.91
N LEU A 13 -31.30 -25.07 19.93
CA LEU A 13 -30.52 -23.84 19.71
C LEU A 13 -29.07 -24.26 19.45
N ILE A 14 -28.84 -24.96 18.34
CA ILE A 14 -27.50 -25.10 17.78
C ILE A 14 -27.17 -23.71 17.24
N GLY A 15 -26.56 -22.90 18.10
CA GLY A 15 -26.10 -21.56 17.77
C GLY A 15 -25.21 -21.64 16.54
N SER A 16 -25.77 -21.25 15.40
CA SER A 16 -24.98 -21.00 14.20
C SER A 16 -24.13 -19.80 14.54
N ASN A 17 -22.85 -20.02 14.89
CA ASN A 17 -21.87 -18.95 14.96
C ASN A 17 -21.67 -18.45 13.53
N VAL A 18 -22.57 -17.59 13.07
CA VAL A 18 -22.34 -16.77 11.88
C VAL A 18 -21.28 -15.77 12.31
N SER A 19 -20.01 -16.10 12.10
CA SER A 19 -18.94 -15.12 12.19
C SER A 19 -19.27 -14.02 11.18
N ALA A 20 -19.72 -12.88 11.69
CA ALA A 20 -20.02 -11.73 10.86
C ALA A 20 -18.75 -11.35 10.10
N GLN A 21 -18.86 -11.27 8.77
CA GLN A 21 -17.77 -10.82 7.93
C GLN A 21 -17.42 -9.38 8.31
N ILE A 22 -16.13 -9.14 8.56
CA ILE A 22 -15.68 -7.78 8.82
C ILE A 22 -15.83 -6.99 7.53
N LYS A 23 -16.65 -5.93 7.58
CA LYS A 23 -16.84 -5.03 6.45
C LYS A 23 -15.65 -4.07 6.37
N LEU A 24 -14.71 -4.40 5.49
CA LEU A 24 -13.56 -3.55 5.22
C LEU A 24 -14.01 -2.24 4.55
N THR A 25 -13.38 -1.14 4.92
CA THR A 25 -13.59 0.17 4.29
C THR A 25 -12.73 0.28 3.03
N SER A 26 -13.32 0.55 1.87
CA SER A 26 -12.54 0.87 0.66
C SER A 26 -11.74 2.17 0.84
N GLY A 27 -10.56 2.24 0.22
CA GLY A 27 -9.68 3.41 0.31
C GLY A 27 -8.20 3.09 0.09
N GLN A 28 -7.33 4.02 0.46
CA GLN A 28 -5.88 3.84 0.47
C GLN A 28 -5.44 3.13 1.74
N TYR A 29 -4.59 2.13 1.59
CA TYR A 29 -4.00 1.35 2.67
C TYR A 29 -2.49 1.47 2.58
N THR A 30 -1.87 1.91 3.67
CA THR A 30 -0.43 2.15 3.73
C THR A 30 0.20 1.25 4.78
N THR A 31 1.43 0.79 4.53
CA THR A 31 2.25 0.10 5.53
C THR A 31 2.56 1.02 6.70
N GLN A 32 2.84 0.45 7.88
CA GLN A 32 3.09 1.24 9.10
C GLN A 32 4.27 2.22 8.97
N ASP A 33 5.22 1.91 8.09
CA ASP A 33 6.41 2.71 7.80
C ASP A 33 6.18 3.77 6.70
N GLY A 34 5.00 3.81 6.08
CA GLY A 34 4.65 4.80 5.05
C GLY A 34 5.14 4.50 3.63
N TYR A 35 5.97 3.46 3.45
CA TYR A 35 6.70 3.25 2.18
C TYR A 35 5.86 2.64 1.06
N TYR A 36 4.79 1.92 1.39
CA TYR A 36 3.98 1.22 0.41
C TYR A 36 2.51 1.54 0.61
N THR A 37 1.87 2.09 -0.42
CA THR A 37 0.45 2.40 -0.45
C THR A 37 -0.23 1.66 -1.59
N VAL A 38 -1.38 1.06 -1.30
CA VAL A 38 -2.26 0.44 -2.29
C VAL A 38 -3.67 0.95 -2.13
N THR A 39 -4.44 0.89 -3.20
CA THR A 39 -5.88 1.16 -3.12
C THR A 39 -6.63 -0.15 -2.99
N ILE A 40 -7.58 -0.18 -2.07
CA ILE A 40 -8.45 -1.32 -1.83
C ILE A 40 -9.89 -0.94 -2.18
N ASN A 41 -10.47 -1.69 -3.12
CA ASN A 41 -11.91 -1.68 -3.38
C ASN A 41 -12.52 -2.96 -2.81
N PHE A 42 -13.41 -2.80 -1.84
CA PHE A 42 -14.02 -3.91 -1.13
C PHE A 42 -15.51 -4.07 -1.45
N THR A 43 -15.90 -5.31 -1.67
CA THR A 43 -17.29 -5.78 -1.65
C THR A 43 -17.38 -7.00 -0.73
N ASP A 44 -18.60 -7.43 -0.38
CA ASP A 44 -18.77 -8.58 0.51
C ASP A 44 -18.19 -9.89 -0.06
N LYS A 45 -17.92 -9.97 -1.37
CA LYS A 45 -17.42 -11.18 -2.03
C LYS A 45 -15.98 -11.06 -2.56
N GLU A 46 -15.53 -9.84 -2.80
CA GLU A 46 -14.26 -9.57 -3.48
C GLU A 46 -13.53 -8.39 -2.86
N LEU A 47 -12.21 -8.53 -2.78
CA LEU A 47 -11.28 -7.48 -2.41
C LEU A 47 -10.36 -7.23 -3.61
N THR A 48 -10.47 -6.06 -4.23
CA THR A 48 -9.59 -5.66 -5.33
C THR A 48 -8.48 -4.80 -4.77
N LEU A 49 -7.25 -5.27 -4.92
CA LEU A 49 -6.03 -4.54 -4.59
C LEU A 49 -5.49 -3.92 -5.87
N ILE A 50 -5.35 -2.59 -5.86
CA ILE A 50 -4.86 -1.80 -6.98
C ILE A 50 -3.53 -1.19 -6.57
N GLU A 51 -2.49 -1.64 -7.23
CA GLU A 51 -1.17 -1.02 -7.29
C GLU A 51 -1.08 -0.18 -8.57
N PRO A 52 -0.11 0.72 -8.68
CA PRO A 52 -0.07 1.62 -9.83
C PRO A 52 0.09 0.93 -11.19
N ASN A 53 0.78 -0.20 -11.25
CA ASN A 53 1.02 -0.97 -12.47
C ASN A 53 0.27 -2.31 -12.52
N ARG A 54 -0.57 -2.59 -11.51
CA ARG A 54 -1.19 -3.90 -11.35
C ARG A 54 -2.50 -3.81 -10.59
N THR A 55 -3.50 -4.54 -11.06
CA THR A 55 -4.71 -4.82 -10.30
C THR A 55 -4.81 -6.31 -10.03
N SER A 56 -5.07 -6.67 -8.78
CA SER A 56 -5.23 -8.06 -8.34
C SER A 56 -6.58 -8.21 -7.65
N VAL A 57 -7.43 -9.09 -8.17
CA VAL A 57 -8.74 -9.39 -7.58
C VAL A 57 -8.59 -10.60 -6.66
N TYR A 58 -8.87 -10.40 -5.38
CA TYR A 58 -8.87 -11.46 -4.39
C TYR A 58 -10.30 -11.93 -4.14
N HIS A 59 -10.53 -13.23 -4.25
CA HIS A 59 -11.82 -13.84 -3.98
C HIS A 59 -11.88 -14.38 -2.55
N LYS A 60 -13.05 -14.31 -1.93
CA LYS A 60 -13.25 -14.80 -0.56
C LYS A 60 -12.92 -16.31 -0.48
N LEU A 61 -12.07 -16.68 0.46
CA LEU A 61 -11.69 -18.07 0.73
C LEU A 61 -12.49 -18.62 1.92
N GLU A 62 -12.27 -18.06 3.11
CA GLU A 62 -12.93 -18.47 4.34
C GLU A 62 -12.86 -17.33 5.38
N GLY A 63 -13.87 -17.21 6.24
CA GLY A 63 -13.93 -16.15 7.25
C GLY A 63 -13.69 -14.76 6.66
N ASN A 64 -12.62 -14.11 7.12
CA ASN A 64 -12.16 -12.80 6.65
C ASN A 64 -10.94 -12.87 5.71
N VAL A 65 -10.63 -14.06 5.19
CA VAL A 65 -9.48 -14.31 4.31
C VAL A 65 -9.91 -14.33 2.85
N PHE A 66 -9.17 -13.60 2.03
CA PHE A 66 -9.30 -13.51 0.58
C PHE A 66 -8.03 -14.03 -0.10
N GLN A 67 -8.17 -14.62 -1.27
CA GLN A 67 -7.11 -15.30 -2.00
C GLN A 67 -6.96 -14.78 -3.42
N PHE A 68 -5.71 -14.63 -3.85
CA PHE A 68 -5.32 -14.41 -5.23
C PHE A 68 -4.19 -15.37 -5.59
N ILE A 69 -4.40 -16.20 -6.62
CA ILE A 69 -3.35 -17.06 -7.19
C ILE A 69 -2.81 -16.37 -8.43
N HIS A 70 -1.54 -16.01 -8.40
CA HIS A 70 -0.92 -15.30 -9.51
C HIS A 70 -0.87 -16.18 -10.78
N PRO A 71 -1.37 -15.70 -11.94
CA PRO A 71 -1.58 -16.55 -13.11
C PRO A 71 -0.29 -17.11 -13.69
N THR A 72 0.80 -16.33 -13.67
CA THR A 72 2.11 -16.73 -14.21
C THR A 72 2.92 -17.63 -13.26
N ASN A 73 3.24 -17.17 -12.06
CA ASN A 73 4.15 -17.89 -11.15
C ASN A 73 3.44 -18.83 -10.16
N LYS A 74 2.10 -18.90 -10.21
CA LYS A 74 1.25 -19.78 -9.39
C LYS A 74 1.39 -19.60 -7.88
N ILE A 75 1.95 -18.48 -7.42
CA ILE A 75 2.06 -18.18 -5.98
C ILE A 75 0.68 -17.85 -5.41
N ASP A 76 0.35 -18.46 -4.27
CA ASP A 76 -0.84 -18.18 -3.46
C ASP A 76 -0.58 -16.97 -2.55
N TYR A 77 -1.24 -15.85 -2.84
CA TYR A 77 -1.23 -14.65 -2.01
C TYR A 77 -2.57 -14.54 -1.28
N ARG A 78 -2.52 -14.19 0.01
CA ARG A 78 -3.71 -14.03 0.84
C ARG A 78 -3.76 -12.68 1.51
N ILE A 79 -4.97 -12.21 1.75
CA ILE A 79 -5.26 -11.01 2.54
C ILE A 79 -6.29 -11.40 3.60
N GLU A 80 -5.97 -11.14 4.87
CA GLU A 80 -6.91 -11.27 5.98
C GLU A 80 -7.37 -9.88 6.42
N VAL A 81 -8.69 -9.67 6.45
CA VAL A 81 -9.30 -8.48 7.04
C VAL A 81 -9.34 -8.66 8.55
N THR A 82 -8.55 -7.86 9.28
CA THR A 82 -8.48 -7.96 10.75
C THR A 82 -9.33 -6.91 11.46
N SER A 83 -9.64 -5.80 10.77
CA SER A 83 -10.58 -4.77 11.23
C SER A 83 -11.20 -4.04 10.03
N PRO A 84 -12.23 -3.19 10.22
CA PRO A 84 -12.78 -2.36 9.14
C PRO A 84 -11.77 -1.43 8.45
N THR A 85 -10.58 -1.23 9.03
CA THR A 85 -9.54 -0.33 8.54
C THR A 85 -8.15 -0.98 8.51
N THR A 86 -8.06 -2.30 8.67
CA THR A 86 -6.78 -3.00 8.77
C THR A 86 -6.84 -4.33 8.04
N ILE A 87 -5.81 -4.59 7.25
CA ILE A 87 -5.61 -5.86 6.56
C ILE A 87 -4.21 -6.39 6.85
N GLN A 88 -4.05 -7.71 6.71
CA GLN A 88 -2.75 -8.38 6.69
C GLN A 88 -2.58 -9.17 5.39
N THR A 89 -1.54 -8.86 4.63
CA THR A 89 -1.15 -9.64 3.44
C THR A 89 -0.17 -10.73 3.84
N PHE A 90 -0.26 -11.93 3.29
CA PHE A 90 0.68 -13.02 3.57
C PHE A 90 0.73 -14.08 2.47
N LYS A 91 1.76 -14.93 2.53
CA LYS A 91 1.89 -16.13 1.70
C LYS A 91 1.80 -17.37 2.60
N PRO A 92 0.84 -18.29 2.37
CA PRO A 92 0.75 -19.52 3.14
C PRO A 92 2.07 -20.31 3.10
N GLY A 93 2.46 -20.87 4.25
CA GLY A 93 3.69 -21.67 4.36
C GLY A 93 5.01 -20.88 4.34
N ALA A 94 4.98 -19.56 4.15
CA ALA A 94 6.16 -18.72 4.24
C ALA A 94 6.30 -18.12 5.65
N ASN A 95 7.44 -18.37 6.31
CA ASN A 95 7.77 -17.80 7.62
C ASN A 95 7.82 -16.26 7.55
N ASN A 96 7.31 -15.58 8.58
CA ASN A 96 7.34 -14.12 8.73
C ASN A 96 6.82 -13.32 7.52
N SER A 97 5.83 -13.84 6.79
CA SER A 97 5.33 -13.21 5.55
C SER A 97 4.15 -12.25 5.74
N ARG A 98 3.76 -11.98 6.99
CA ARG A 98 2.62 -11.10 7.31
C ARG A 98 3.04 -9.65 7.33
N TYR A 99 2.42 -8.85 6.48
CA TYR A 99 2.57 -7.40 6.45
C TYR A 99 1.23 -6.74 6.73
N THR A 100 1.22 -5.77 7.64
CA THR A 100 0.02 -5.04 8.04
C THR A 100 -0.10 -3.75 7.23
N LEU A 101 -1.28 -3.51 6.66
CA LEU A 101 -1.62 -2.24 6.05
C LEU A 101 -2.86 -1.65 6.75
N THR A 102 -2.84 -0.34 6.95
CA THR A 102 -3.90 0.41 7.63
C THR A 102 -4.46 1.48 6.71
N LEU A 103 -5.77 1.70 6.79
CA LEU A 103 -6.46 2.75 6.03
C LEU A 103 -5.82 4.12 6.32
N SER A 104 -5.25 4.73 5.28
CA SER A 104 -4.60 6.05 5.32
C SER A 104 -5.42 7.12 4.59
N GLY A 105 -6.35 6.73 3.71
CA GLY A 105 -7.24 7.64 3.02
C GLY A 105 -8.53 6.96 2.59
N ARG A 106 -9.65 7.70 2.58
CA ARG A 106 -10.95 7.16 2.13
C ARG A 106 -11.15 7.27 0.61
N ASP A 107 -10.19 7.86 -0.08
CA ASP A 107 -10.21 7.90 -1.54
C ASP A 107 -9.89 6.50 -2.08
N ALA A 108 -10.89 5.88 -2.68
CA ALA A 108 -10.82 4.57 -3.30
C ALA A 108 -10.25 4.63 -4.74
N THR A 109 -9.76 5.79 -5.16
CA THR A 109 -9.13 5.99 -6.46
C THR A 109 -7.63 5.86 -6.32
N ALA A 110 -7.04 4.83 -6.94
CA ALA A 110 -5.60 4.84 -7.16
C ALA A 110 -5.29 6.04 -8.06
N SER A 111 -4.48 7.00 -7.61
CA SER A 111 -4.06 8.10 -8.47
C SER A 111 -3.05 7.57 -9.49
N ASN A 112 -3.58 6.93 -10.53
CA ASN A 112 -2.82 6.47 -11.68
C ASN A 112 -2.04 7.65 -12.28
N ASP A 113 -2.59 8.86 -12.22
CA ASP A 113 -1.96 10.09 -12.68
C ASP A 113 -0.75 10.49 -11.84
N GLN A 114 -0.83 10.44 -10.50
CA GLN A 114 0.31 10.72 -9.62
C GLN A 114 1.45 9.74 -9.90
N PHE A 115 1.14 8.44 -9.96
CA PHE A 115 2.14 7.44 -10.28
C PHE A 115 2.75 7.69 -11.65
N ASN A 116 1.94 7.78 -12.70
CA ASN A 116 2.44 7.97 -14.07
C ASN A 116 3.29 9.23 -14.20
N THR A 117 2.87 10.33 -13.58
CA THR A 117 3.58 11.62 -13.61
C THR A 117 4.95 11.51 -12.95
N TYR A 118 4.99 11.04 -11.70
CA TYR A 118 6.24 11.03 -10.93
C TYR A 118 7.14 9.84 -11.25
N PHE A 119 6.58 8.72 -11.72
CA PHE A 119 7.36 7.60 -12.26
C PHE A 119 8.08 8.00 -13.55
N ALA A 120 7.40 8.67 -14.48
CA ALA A 120 8.04 9.21 -15.68
C ALA A 120 9.15 10.21 -15.32
N LEU A 121 8.94 11.01 -14.27
CA LEU A 121 9.96 11.92 -13.76
C LEU A 121 11.16 11.18 -13.14
N ALA A 122 10.91 10.10 -12.40
CA ALA A 122 11.95 9.25 -11.85
C ALA A 122 12.83 8.64 -12.95
N GLU A 123 12.21 8.10 -14.00
CA GLU A 123 12.95 7.55 -15.15
C GLU A 123 13.72 8.65 -15.92
N LYS A 124 13.19 9.87 -16.01
CA LYS A 124 13.93 11.02 -16.56
C LYS A 124 15.20 11.33 -15.76
N TYR A 125 15.14 11.32 -14.43
CA TYR A 125 16.32 11.55 -13.58
C TYR A 125 17.31 10.39 -13.60
N LYS A 126 16.82 9.16 -13.69
CA LYS A 126 17.66 7.98 -13.89
C LYS A 126 18.39 8.03 -15.24
N ALA A 127 17.76 8.53 -16.30
CA ALA A 127 18.43 8.77 -17.57
C ALA A 127 19.53 9.84 -17.45
N LYS A 128 19.27 10.94 -16.69
CA LYS A 128 20.30 11.95 -16.38
C LYS A 128 21.49 11.39 -15.62
N MET A 129 21.26 10.49 -14.66
CA MET A 129 22.34 9.81 -13.94
C MET A 129 23.31 9.09 -14.89
N LEU A 130 22.81 8.56 -16.01
CA LEU A 130 23.63 7.88 -17.02
C LEU A 130 24.34 8.84 -17.97
N SER A 131 23.70 9.96 -18.33
CA SER A 131 24.25 10.94 -19.29
C SER A 131 25.10 12.04 -18.67
N ASP A 132 24.95 12.31 -17.38
CA ASP A 132 25.73 13.28 -16.62
C ASP A 132 26.39 12.59 -15.41
N GLN A 133 27.52 11.96 -15.70
CA GLN A 133 28.25 11.16 -14.70
C GLN A 133 28.84 11.99 -13.56
N LYS A 134 29.08 13.29 -13.79
CA LYS A 134 29.66 14.18 -12.78
C LYS A 134 28.68 14.38 -11.62
N ASP A 135 27.40 14.56 -11.95
CA ASP A 135 26.34 14.76 -10.97
C ASP A 135 25.45 13.50 -10.81
N ALA A 136 25.94 12.32 -11.18
CA ALA A 136 25.18 11.07 -11.14
C ALA A 136 24.56 10.78 -9.77
N GLN A 137 25.29 11.03 -8.69
CA GLN A 137 24.77 10.86 -7.33
C GLN A 137 23.60 11.81 -7.04
N LEU A 138 23.70 13.08 -7.48
CA LEU A 138 22.63 14.06 -7.34
C LEU A 138 21.40 13.66 -8.15
N TRP A 139 21.59 13.17 -9.39
CA TRP A 139 20.48 12.65 -10.20
C TRP A 139 19.84 11.40 -9.62
N SER A 140 20.60 10.52 -8.96
CA SER A 140 20.04 9.36 -8.26
C SER A 140 19.13 9.75 -7.10
N PHE A 141 19.49 10.81 -6.35
CA PHE A 141 18.63 11.32 -5.28
C PHE A 141 17.35 11.95 -5.82
N CYS A 142 17.44 12.70 -6.92
CA CYS A 142 16.25 13.25 -7.59
C CYS A 142 15.34 12.14 -8.13
N ALA A 143 15.91 11.08 -8.71
CA ALA A 143 15.15 9.92 -9.15
C ALA A 143 14.45 9.22 -7.98
N ALA A 144 15.14 9.06 -6.85
CA ALA A 144 14.59 8.46 -5.65
C ALA A 144 13.44 9.29 -5.05
N ALA A 145 13.56 10.62 -4.99
CA ALA A 145 12.49 11.51 -4.55
C ALA A 145 11.25 11.43 -5.47
N ALA A 146 11.46 11.47 -6.79
CA ALA A 146 10.36 11.33 -7.75
C ALA A 146 9.68 9.95 -7.62
N MET A 147 10.45 8.87 -7.46
CA MET A 147 9.91 7.53 -7.27
C MET A 147 9.09 7.44 -5.98
N ALA A 148 9.61 7.97 -4.86
CA ALA A 148 8.88 8.03 -3.60
C ALA A 148 7.55 8.79 -3.76
N ARG A 149 7.55 9.91 -4.47
CA ARG A 149 6.34 10.69 -4.74
C ARG A 149 5.33 9.93 -5.61
N SER A 150 5.78 9.01 -6.46
CA SER A 150 4.90 8.18 -7.29
C SER A 150 4.14 7.11 -6.50
N SER A 151 4.66 6.68 -5.34
CA SER A 151 4.17 5.49 -4.63
C SER A 151 3.78 5.72 -3.16
N MET A 152 4.24 6.80 -2.55
CA MET A 152 3.93 7.14 -1.16
C MET A 152 2.74 8.10 -1.08
N ASN A 153 2.08 8.12 0.08
CA ASN A 153 1.16 9.19 0.43
C ASN A 153 1.91 10.51 0.70
N GLU A 154 1.18 11.60 0.90
CA GLU A 154 1.77 12.94 1.04
C GLU A 154 2.66 13.06 2.28
N GLU A 155 2.25 12.53 3.43
CA GLU A 155 3.01 12.58 4.67
C GLU A 155 4.32 11.78 4.58
N GLY A 156 4.25 10.53 4.09
CA GLY A 156 5.42 9.66 3.91
C GLY A 156 6.39 10.25 2.90
N PHE A 157 5.88 10.81 1.80
CA PHE A 157 6.69 11.52 0.84
C PHE A 157 7.39 12.75 1.46
N LYS A 158 6.69 13.57 2.24
CA LYS A 158 7.29 14.76 2.89
C LYS A 158 8.48 14.39 3.78
N GLU A 159 8.33 13.35 4.60
CA GLU A 159 9.43 12.88 5.47
C GLU A 159 10.61 12.36 4.66
N TYR A 160 10.34 11.54 3.64
CA TYR A 160 11.37 10.98 2.76
C TYR A 160 12.11 12.08 1.99
N ALA A 161 11.37 12.98 1.35
CA ALA A 161 11.90 14.07 0.54
C ALA A 161 12.74 15.04 1.36
N ALA A 162 12.41 15.28 2.64
CA ALA A 162 13.25 16.09 3.53
C ALA A 162 14.64 15.48 3.74
N LYS A 163 14.71 14.15 3.98
CA LYS A 163 15.98 13.42 4.14
C LYS A 163 16.81 13.43 2.84
N VAL A 164 16.14 13.26 1.70
CA VAL A 164 16.77 13.34 0.38
C VAL A 164 17.29 14.76 0.11
N ALA A 165 16.50 15.79 0.39
CA ALA A 165 16.88 17.19 0.22
C ALA A 165 18.12 17.55 1.06
N SER A 166 18.16 17.11 2.33
CA SER A 166 19.35 17.24 3.19
C SER A 166 20.58 16.59 2.56
N SER A 167 20.43 15.37 2.03
CA SER A 167 21.52 14.65 1.37
C SER A 167 22.01 15.36 0.10
N ILE A 168 21.09 15.88 -0.73
CA ILE A 168 21.44 16.67 -1.91
C ILE A 168 22.18 17.94 -1.51
N LYS A 169 21.79 18.64 -0.43
CA LYS A 169 22.48 19.86 0.04
C LYS A 169 23.93 19.63 0.48
N LEU A 170 24.32 18.39 0.80
CA LEU A 170 25.70 18.06 1.12
C LEU A 170 26.58 17.99 -0.14
N ILE A 171 26.00 17.63 -1.29
CA ILE A 171 26.74 17.42 -2.56
C ILE A 171 26.49 18.52 -3.60
N ALA A 172 25.39 19.27 -3.48
CA ALA A 172 25.03 20.30 -4.43
C ALA A 172 25.95 21.52 -4.32
N ILE A 173 26.46 21.98 -5.47
CA ILE A 173 27.28 23.19 -5.57
C ILE A 173 26.43 24.43 -5.25
N ASN A 174 25.21 24.49 -5.78
CA ASN A 174 24.26 25.57 -5.50
C ASN A 174 23.17 25.08 -4.54
N LYS A 175 23.21 25.52 -3.29
CA LYS A 175 22.23 25.15 -2.25
C LYS A 175 20.99 26.05 -2.22
N THR A 176 21.01 27.17 -2.94
CA THR A 176 19.88 28.12 -2.97
C THR A 176 18.77 27.67 -3.92
N LYS A 177 19.06 26.75 -4.84
CA LYS A 177 18.11 26.21 -5.80
C LYS A 177 18.07 24.69 -5.71
N CYS A 178 16.88 24.10 -5.68
CA CYS A 178 16.76 22.66 -5.76
C CYS A 178 17.09 22.20 -7.20
N PRO A 179 17.96 21.20 -7.38
CA PRO A 179 18.28 20.69 -8.72
C PRO A 179 17.11 19.92 -9.37
N CYS A 180 16.08 19.58 -8.60
CA CYS A 180 14.91 18.82 -9.05
C CYS A 180 13.61 19.27 -8.35
N GLU A 181 13.25 20.54 -8.54
CA GLU A 181 12.03 21.17 -7.98
C GLU A 181 10.72 20.46 -8.38
N ASP A 182 10.73 19.77 -9.53
CA ASP A 182 9.61 18.95 -10.00
C ASP A 182 9.46 17.64 -9.20
N ALA A 183 10.53 17.13 -8.59
CA ALA A 183 10.54 15.96 -7.71
C ALA A 183 10.41 16.36 -6.24
N ILE A 184 11.16 17.37 -5.80
CA ILE A 184 11.21 17.86 -4.42
C ILE A 184 10.65 19.29 -4.40
N PRO A 185 9.42 19.48 -3.88
CA PRO A 185 8.84 20.80 -3.66
C PRO A 185 9.77 21.77 -2.91
N MET A 186 9.73 23.05 -3.30
CA MET A 186 10.64 24.07 -2.78
C MET A 186 10.47 24.35 -1.27
N ASP A 187 9.27 24.17 -0.73
CA ASP A 187 9.01 24.24 0.70
C ASP A 187 9.78 23.17 1.47
N ILE A 188 9.78 21.92 0.99
CA ILE A 188 10.57 20.82 1.55
C ILE A 188 12.07 21.10 1.40
N TRP A 189 12.50 21.54 0.21
CA TRP A 189 13.89 21.91 -0.04
C TRP A 189 14.39 22.98 0.92
N ASN A 190 13.62 24.04 1.13
CA ASN A 190 13.99 25.14 2.00
C ASN A 190 14.04 24.73 3.48
N GLY A 191 13.16 23.82 3.91
CA GLY A 191 13.12 23.30 5.29
C GLY A 191 14.22 22.29 5.63
N ALA A 192 14.80 21.61 4.64
CA ALA A 192 15.84 20.61 4.84
C ALA A 192 17.17 21.25 5.32
N LYS A 193 17.87 20.57 6.23
CA LYS A 193 19.14 21.05 6.82
C LYS A 193 20.33 20.24 6.31
#